data_AF-A0A2C9LVJ7-F1
#
_entry.id   AF-A0A2C9LVJ7-F1
#
_cell.length_a   1.000
_cell.length_b   1.000
_cell.length_c   1.000
_cell.angle_alpha   90.00
_cell.angle_beta   90.00
_cell.angle_gamma   90.00
#
_symmetry.space_group_name_H-M   'P 1'
#
loop_
_entity.id
_entity.type
_entity.pdbx_description
1 polymer ?
#
loop_
_entity_poly.entity_id
_entity_poly.type
_entity_poly.pdbx_seq_one_letter_code
_entity_poly.pdbx_strand_id
1 'polypeptide(L)'
;MEKQVEEKFSKVKVVVDNSYICQYCPSKFKTYYQLKTHLVNHKSEQVYKCVMKNCGHSFHDLDTYLEHVKSHENEMTYRCHQCHKYFKNLYDLGVHQYTHIYMNQAVKSGLR
;
A
#
# COMPACT_ATOMS: atom_id res chain seq x y z
N MET A 1 0.97 30.28 -23.66
CA MET A 1 0.83 30.94 -22.34
C MET A 1 0.86 29.85 -21.30
N GLU A 2 1.95 29.84 -20.54
CA GLU A 2 2.35 28.82 -19.58
C GLU A 2 1.42 28.80 -18.36
N LYS A 3 1.15 27.61 -17.81
CA LYS A 3 0.75 27.45 -16.42
C LYS A 3 1.51 26.28 -15.82
N GLN A 4 2.70 26.61 -15.30
CA GLN A 4 3.41 25.81 -14.33
C GLN A 4 2.67 25.96 -13.00
N VAL A 5 2.21 24.85 -12.42
CA VAL A 5 1.74 24.83 -11.03
C VAL A 5 2.95 24.43 -10.18
N GLU A 6 3.70 25.44 -9.73
CA GLU A 6 4.74 25.26 -8.71
C GLU A 6 4.09 25.38 -7.32
N GLU A 7 3.84 24.23 -6.68
CA GLU A 7 3.39 24.18 -5.29
C GLU A 7 4.56 24.51 -4.34
N LYS A 8 4.65 25.81 -4.00
CA LYS A 8 5.56 26.36 -3.00
C LYS A 8 5.15 25.92 -1.59
N PHE A 9 5.70 24.81 -1.12
CA PHE A 9 5.74 24.54 0.33
C PHE A 9 6.82 25.40 0.99
N SER A 10 6.35 26.51 1.56
CA SER A 10 7.10 27.48 2.33
C SER A 10 7.91 26.83 3.46
N LYS A 11 9.23 27.09 3.45
CA LYS A 11 10.18 26.77 4.53
C LYS A 11 9.72 27.39 5.85
N VAL A 12 9.12 26.62 6.75
CA VAL A 12 9.03 27.02 8.16
C VAL A 12 10.20 26.41 8.92
N LYS A 13 11.14 27.27 9.34
CA LYS A 13 12.32 26.91 10.13
C LYS A 13 12.03 27.26 11.58
N VAL A 14 11.94 26.27 12.46
CA VAL A 14 11.81 26.52 13.90
C VAL A 14 13.14 26.16 14.56
N VAL A 15 13.87 27.20 14.99
CA VAL A 15 15.13 27.08 15.74
C VAL A 15 14.81 27.39 17.20
N VAL A 16 15.12 26.46 18.10
CA VAL A 16 15.00 26.66 19.55
C VAL A 16 16.30 26.22 20.19
N ASP A 17 16.92 27.10 20.98
CA ASP A 17 18.15 26.80 21.73
C ASP A 17 19.30 26.28 20.84
N ASN A 18 19.51 26.93 19.69
CA ASN A 18 20.50 26.53 18.69
C ASN A 18 20.34 25.11 18.11
N SER A 19 19.16 24.51 18.30
CA SER A 19 18.79 23.20 17.76
C SER A 19 17.65 23.30 16.74
N TYR A 20 17.61 22.35 15.81
CA TYR A 20 16.62 22.25 14.74
C TYR A 20 15.59 21.18 15.12
N ILE A 21 14.31 21.56 15.24
CA ILE A 21 13.25 20.64 15.67
C ILE A 21 12.36 20.23 14.50
N CYS A 22 11.89 18.99 14.52
CA CYS A 22 10.87 18.53 13.59
C CYS A 22 9.49 19.05 14.04
N GLN A 23 8.68 19.53 13.09
CA GLN A 23 7.32 19.99 13.38
C GLN A 23 6.28 18.84 13.43
N TYR A 24 6.67 17.64 13.00
CA TYR A 24 5.79 16.48 12.89
C TYR A 24 6.06 15.40 13.96
N CYS A 25 7.16 15.51 14.70
CA CYS A 25 7.54 14.56 15.75
C CYS A 25 8.50 15.22 16.77
N PRO A 26 8.75 14.61 17.94
CA PRO A 26 9.57 15.20 18.99
C PRO A 26 11.09 15.17 18.71
N SER A 27 11.53 14.80 17.50
CA SER A 27 12.96 14.70 17.15
C SER A 27 13.65 16.07 17.08
N LYS A 28 14.87 16.14 17.62
CA LYS A 28 15.74 17.32 17.63
C LYS A 28 17.08 17.03 16.95
N PHE A 29 17.59 17.99 16.19
CA PHE A 29 18.78 17.85 15.37
C PHE A 29 19.77 19.00 15.64
N LYS A 30 21.07 18.68 15.61
CA LYS A 30 22.14 19.68 15.81
C LYS A 30 22.37 20.55 14.57
N THR A 31 22.00 20.07 13.39
CA THR A 31 22.22 20.80 12.13
C THR A 31 20.98 20.77 11.25
N TYR A 32 20.82 21.81 10.44
CA TYR A 32 19.74 21.90 9.45
C TYR A 32 19.75 20.72 8.48
N TYR A 33 20.94 20.26 8.05
CA TYR A 33 21.07 19.13 7.13
C TYR A 33 20.41 17.86 7.68
N GLN A 34 20.61 17.56 8.96
CA GLN A 34 19.99 16.41 9.63
C GLN A 34 18.47 16.55 9.74
N LEU A 35 17.95 17.74 10.03
CA LEU A 35 16.51 17.98 9.99
C LEU A 35 15.96 17.81 8.57
N LYS A 36 16.65 18.32 7.55
CA LYS A 36 16.22 18.23 6.15
C LYS A 36 16.14 16.78 5.66
N THR A 37 17.12 15.94 5.99
CA THR A 37 17.08 14.51 5.64
C THR A 37 15.98 13.78 6.40
N HIS A 38 15.81 14.08 7.69
CA HIS A 38 14.72 13.52 8.49
C HIS A 38 13.33 13.90 7.97
N LEU A 39 13.14 15.13 7.48
CA LEU A 39 11.87 15.57 6.91
C LEU A 39 11.46 14.77 5.66
N VAL A 40 12.39 14.08 4.98
CA VAL A 40 12.05 13.14 3.89
C VAL A 40 11.20 11.98 4.42
N ASN A 41 11.43 11.52 5.65
CA ASN A 41 10.64 10.47 6.28
C ASN A 41 9.22 10.95 6.61
N HIS A 42 9.05 12.24 6.89
CA HIS A 42 7.74 12.86 7.08
C HIS A 42 7.04 13.22 5.77
N LYS A 43 7.81 13.47 4.71
CA LYS A 43 7.31 13.70 3.35
C LYS A 43 6.80 12.42 2.66
N SER A 44 6.49 11.38 3.44
CA SER A 44 5.93 10.10 3.01
C SER A 44 4.47 10.20 2.54
N GLU A 45 4.17 11.21 1.71
CA GLU A 45 2.95 11.32 0.91
C GLU A 45 3.11 10.60 -0.44
N GLN A 46 3.60 9.37 -0.42
CA GLN A 46 3.44 8.47 -1.56
C GLN A 46 3.18 7.07 -1.05
N VAL A 47 2.02 6.94 -0.42
CA VAL A 47 1.45 5.66 -0.04
C VAL A 47 0.94 4.96 -1.30
N TYR A 48 1.74 4.06 -1.85
CA TYR A 48 1.24 3.11 -2.84
C TYR A 48 0.32 2.14 -2.12
N LYS A 49 -0.99 2.41 -2.19
CA LYS A 49 -2.01 1.57 -1.57
C LYS A 49 -2.31 0.41 -2.50
N CYS A 50 -2.31 -0.79 -1.96
CA CYS A 50 -2.78 -1.95 -2.69
C CYS A 50 -4.27 -1.79 -3.02
N VAL A 51 -4.61 -1.86 -4.31
CA VAL A 51 -5.97 -1.69 -4.82
C VAL A 51 -6.84 -2.95 -4.67
N MET A 52 -6.26 -4.07 -4.21
CA MET A 52 -6.97 -5.31 -3.96
C MET A 52 -7.89 -5.17 -2.74
N LYS A 53 -9.19 -5.41 -2.94
CA LYS A 53 -10.30 -5.16 -1.99
C LYS A 53 -10.08 -5.78 -0.58
N ASN A 54 -9.25 -6.82 -0.47
CA ASN A 54 -9.02 -7.56 0.78
C ASN A 54 -7.58 -7.44 1.31
N CYS A 55 -6.71 -6.67 0.65
CA CYS A 55 -5.29 -6.65 0.98
C CYS A 55 -4.92 -5.54 1.99
N GLY A 56 -5.48 -4.34 1.82
CA GLY A 56 -5.30 -3.23 2.77
C GLY A 56 -3.87 -2.70 2.98
N HIS A 57 -2.86 -3.35 2.40
CA HIS A 57 -1.46 -2.96 2.54
C HIS A 57 -1.14 -1.65 1.83
N SER A 58 -0.21 -0.90 2.41
CA SER A 58 0.31 0.36 1.86
C SER A 58 1.83 0.36 1.96
N PHE A 59 2.48 0.92 0.94
CA PHE A 59 3.93 0.91 0.82
C PHE A 59 4.46 2.32 0.62
N HIS A 60 5.67 2.55 1.12
CA HIS A 60 6.36 3.83 1.01
C HIS A 60 7.32 3.88 -0.20
N ASP A 61 7.48 2.76 -0.89
CA ASP A 61 8.41 2.56 -1.99
C ASP A 61 7.72 1.85 -3.17
N LEU A 62 8.04 2.29 -4.40
CA LEU A 62 7.39 1.79 -5.62
C LEU A 62 7.82 0.36 -5.94
N ASP A 63 9.11 0.04 -5.80
CA ASP A 63 9.61 -1.30 -6.08
C ASP A 63 8.96 -2.33 -5.15
N THR A 64 8.92 -2.01 -3.85
CA THR A 64 8.25 -2.83 -2.83
C THR A 64 6.75 -3.00 -3.10
N TYR A 65 6.07 -1.93 -3.55
CA TYR A 65 4.68 -2.00 -3.98
C TYR A 65 4.48 -2.91 -5.20
N LEU A 66 5.34 -2.78 -6.22
CA LEU A 66 5.23 -3.58 -7.44
C LEU A 66 5.53 -5.06 -7.18
N GLU A 67 6.49 -5.37 -6.32
CA GLU A 67 6.74 -6.75 -5.88
C GLU A 67 5.54 -7.33 -5.12
N HIS A 68 4.94 -6.54 -4.23
CA HIS A 68 3.71 -6.94 -3.55
C HIS A 68 2.55 -7.15 -4.53
N VAL A 69 2.36 -6.28 -5.52
CA VAL A 69 1.28 -6.43 -6.50
C VAL A 69 1.45 -7.72 -7.32
N LYS A 70 2.69 -8.07 -7.69
CA LYS A 70 3.00 -9.35 -8.34
C LYS A 70 2.66 -10.57 -7.47
N SER A 71 2.65 -10.44 -6.13
CA SER A 71 2.21 -11.55 -5.28
C SER A 71 0.74 -11.88 -5.53
N HIS A 72 -0.13 -10.88 -5.75
CA HIS A 72 -1.55 -11.14 -6.07
C HIS A 72 -1.75 -11.89 -7.37
N GLU A 73 -0.95 -11.60 -8.40
CA GLU A 73 -0.99 -12.33 -9.67
C GLU A 73 -0.55 -13.80 -9.50
N ASN A 74 0.42 -14.04 -8.64
CA ASN A 74 0.94 -15.39 -8.36
C ASN A 74 0.09 -16.18 -7.35
N GLU A 75 -0.69 -15.50 -6.51
CA GLU A 75 -1.46 -16.15 -5.43
C GLU A 75 -2.83 -16.68 -5.89
N MET A 76 -3.36 -16.20 -7.01
CA MET A 76 -4.78 -16.39 -7.33
C MET A 76 -5.04 -16.43 -8.86
N THR A 77 -4.34 -17.29 -9.60
CA THR A 77 -4.47 -17.41 -11.07
C THR A 77 -5.75 -18.10 -11.53
N TYR A 78 -6.31 -19.02 -10.73
CA TYR A 78 -7.39 -19.90 -11.17
C TYR A 78 -8.71 -19.57 -10.46
N ARG A 79 -9.70 -19.09 -11.22
CA ARG A 79 -11.00 -18.68 -10.68
C ARG A 79 -12.04 -19.80 -10.82
N CYS A 80 -12.73 -20.15 -9.73
CA CYS A 80 -13.89 -21.02 -9.77
C CYS A 80 -15.06 -20.32 -10.49
N HIS A 81 -15.65 -20.97 -11.50
CA HIS A 81 -16.75 -20.38 -12.26
C HIS A 81 -18.07 -20.31 -11.45
N GLN A 82 -18.23 -21.13 -10.40
CA GLN A 82 -19.46 -21.20 -9.61
C GLN A 82 -19.51 -20.14 -8.51
N CYS A 83 -18.44 -20.00 -7.73
CA CYS A 83 -18.39 -19.09 -6.58
C CYS A 83 -17.39 -17.94 -6.73
N HIS A 84 -16.65 -17.87 -7.84
CA HIS A 84 -15.67 -16.82 -8.13
C HIS A 84 -14.50 -16.72 -7.16
N LYS A 85 -14.33 -17.70 -6.28
CA LYS A 85 -13.14 -17.84 -5.45
C LYS A 85 -11.93 -18.14 -6.33
N TYR A 86 -10.81 -17.52 -6.01
CA TYR A 86 -9.56 -17.74 -6.69
C TYR A 86 -8.71 -18.78 -5.96
N PHE A 87 -7.79 -19.40 -6.70
CA PHE A 87 -6.85 -20.42 -6.23
C PHE A 87 -5.48 -20.21 -6.88
N LYS A 88 -4.43 -20.57 -6.15
CA LYS A 88 -3.03 -20.46 -6.59
C LYS A 88 -2.63 -21.48 -7.67
N ASN A 89 -3.34 -22.60 -7.79
CA ASN A 89 -3.06 -23.64 -8.78
C ASN A 89 -4.33 -24.43 -9.16
N LEU A 90 -4.26 -25.19 -10.26
CA LEU A 90 -5.36 -26.04 -10.75
C LEU A 90 -5.74 -27.16 -9.79
N TYR A 91 -4.79 -27.68 -9.02
CA TYR A 91 -5.03 -28.77 -8.06
C TYR A 91 -5.99 -28.30 -6.95
N ASP A 92 -5.71 -27.16 -6.34
CA ASP A 92 -6.54 -26.57 -5.29
C ASP A 92 -7.93 -26.18 -5.82
N LEU A 93 -8.01 -25.66 -7.06
CA LEU A 93 -9.28 -25.41 -7.74
C LEU A 93 -10.07 -26.73 -7.95
N GLY A 94 -9.41 -27.80 -8.40
CA GLY A 94 -10.04 -29.09 -8.64
C GLY A 94 -10.61 -29.72 -7.37
N VAL A 95 -9.84 -29.70 -6.27
CA VAL A 95 -10.33 -30.14 -4.95
C VAL A 95 -11.52 -29.30 -4.51
N HIS A 96 -11.47 -27.98 -4.71
CA HIS A 96 -12.60 -27.11 -4.40
C HIS A 96 -13.85 -27.40 -5.26
N GLN A 97 -13.71 -27.74 -6.54
CA GLN A 97 -14.86 -28.05 -7.39
C GLN A 97 -15.66 -29.27 -6.89
N TYR A 98 -15.00 -30.25 -6.27
CA TYR A 98 -15.71 -31.35 -5.60
C TYR A 98 -16.60 -30.90 -4.46
N THR A 99 -16.24 -29.80 -3.78
CA THR A 99 -17.12 -29.23 -2.76
C THR A 99 -18.43 -28.78 -3.39
N HIS A 100 -18.44 -28.16 -4.58
CA HIS A 100 -19.70 -27.80 -5.23
C HIS A 100 -20.57 -29.00 -5.63
N ILE A 101 -19.96 -30.14 -5.92
CA ILE A 101 -20.66 -31.36 -6.32
C ILE A 101 -21.26 -32.08 -5.11
N TYR A 102 -20.54 -32.15 -3.99
CA TYR A 102 -20.92 -32.97 -2.84
C TYR A 102 -21.39 -32.17 -1.63
N MET A 103 -20.98 -30.92 -1.52
CA MET A 103 -21.22 -30.03 -0.38
C MET A 103 -21.80 -28.72 -0.92
N ASN A 104 -23.12 -28.59 -1.05
CA ASN A 104 -23.79 -27.37 -1.51
C ASN A 104 -23.28 -26.11 -0.78
N GLN A 105 -22.23 -25.47 -1.29
CA GLN A 105 -21.62 -24.31 -0.65
C GLN A 105 -22.51 -23.10 -0.95
N ALA A 106 -23.42 -22.82 -0.01
CA ALA A 106 -24.11 -21.55 0.10
C ALA A 106 -23.09 -20.48 0.49
N VAL A 107 -22.47 -19.84 -0.51
CA VAL A 107 -21.67 -18.64 -0.29
C VAL A 107 -22.27 -17.51 -1.13
N LYS A 108 -23.39 -16.98 -0.63
CA LYS A 108 -23.72 -15.57 -0.75
C LYS A 108 -22.71 -14.79 0.11
N SER A 109 -21.60 -14.34 -0.46
CA SER A 109 -20.82 -13.22 0.11
C SER A 109 -19.95 -12.59 -0.98
N GLY A 110 -20.05 -11.30 -1.33
CA GLY A 110 -20.80 -10.21 -0.72
C GLY A 110 -21.37 -9.27 -1.78
N LEU A 111 -22.67 -9.02 -1.66
CA LEU A 111 -23.27 -7.73 -1.99
C LEU A 111 -22.76 -6.72 -0.96
N ARG A 112 -21.76 -5.91 -1.34
CA ARG A 112 -21.62 -4.50 -0.99
C ARG A 112 -20.43 -3.88 -1.75
#